data_AF-A0A409VCG8-F1
#
_entry.id   AF-A0A409VCG8-F1
#
_cell.length_a   1.000
_cell.length_b   1.000
_cell.length_c   1.000
_cell.angle_alpha   90.00
_cell.angle_beta   90.00
_cell.angle_gamma   90.00
#
_symmetry.space_group_name_H-M   'P 1'
#
loop_
_entity.id
_entity.type
_entity.pdbx_description
1 polymer ?
#
loop_
_entity_poly.entity_id
_entity_poly.type
_entity_poly.pdbx_seq_one_letter_code
_entity_poly.pdbx_strand_id
1 'polypeptide(L)'
;MVINDRVDVALAVKADGVHLGQTDMSVRDAQRLLPAGSIIGVSCNNVEHIKQAIEDGVDYVGIGAVYGTQTKKLSQPIIGVRGVGRMLALLDDDRFSGGIKSTNLLRTLHGVVSTTGHPLDGIAVVSDIVASREPEAATRTLSTIFKEFQSNFKGESLGLEIVSKQDVSPLTHDDILDGVYKLVQEIRKLNPLVHQITNTVVATQSANVTLAAGASPIMATEPLEMDDMSRICGALLVNIGTMRADTLEAMLIAGESANKYQKPIVFDPVGVGASAFRKANVNTLLNHWQASVIKANAGEIAVLAENSEVLSKGVDSVGSGFRDPALVVKSLAKRERCVIVLTGATDYISDGVNVVSLANGRDVLGQITGSGCILGSCIASYCATAASLSRKDPQQHNGTVFRGDMFTAAIAGVLVLTVAAEVATERSDVHGPGTFLPGLIDTLWTLTPEQVRSRAKLSILTS
;
A
#
# COMPACT_ATOMS: atom_id res chain seq x y z
N MET A 1 21.38 -27.96 -9.97
CA MET A 1 20.21 -28.37 -10.75
C MET A 1 19.27 -29.18 -9.87
N VAL A 2 18.02 -28.75 -9.78
CA VAL A 2 16.94 -29.42 -9.05
C VAL A 2 15.94 -29.99 -10.06
N ILE A 3 15.42 -31.21 -9.81
CA ILE A 3 14.44 -31.87 -10.70
C ILE A 3 13.04 -31.80 -10.09
N ASN A 4 12.04 -31.45 -10.91
CA ASN A 4 10.65 -31.37 -10.47
C ASN A 4 9.99 -32.78 -10.45
N ASP A 5 9.30 -33.10 -9.36
CA ASP A 5 8.42 -34.26 -9.10
C ASP A 5 9.08 -35.66 -9.15
N ARG A 6 10.14 -35.84 -9.94
CA ARG A 6 10.71 -37.14 -10.32
C ARG A 6 12.01 -37.46 -9.57
N VAL A 7 11.88 -38.05 -8.38
CA VAL A 7 13.00 -38.49 -7.52
C VAL A 7 13.88 -39.54 -8.23
N ASP A 8 13.26 -40.46 -8.97
CA ASP A 8 13.97 -41.47 -9.77
C ASP A 8 14.88 -40.86 -10.84
N VAL A 9 14.38 -39.84 -11.55
CA VAL A 9 15.17 -39.10 -12.55
C VAL A 9 16.30 -38.32 -11.86
N ALA A 10 16.01 -37.67 -10.73
CA ALA A 10 17.01 -36.95 -9.95
C ALA A 10 18.19 -37.85 -9.54
N LEU A 11 17.89 -39.08 -9.10
CA LEU A 11 18.90 -40.09 -8.80
C LEU A 11 19.69 -40.53 -10.04
N ALA A 12 18.99 -40.83 -11.14
CA ALA A 12 19.60 -41.31 -12.37
C ALA A 12 20.61 -40.31 -12.97
N VAL A 13 20.31 -39.01 -12.89
CA VAL A 13 21.17 -37.94 -13.42
C VAL A 13 22.10 -37.33 -12.38
N LYS A 14 22.05 -37.80 -11.12
CA LYS A 14 22.79 -37.23 -9.98
C LYS A 14 22.54 -35.72 -9.83
N ALA A 15 21.27 -35.31 -9.85
CA ALA A 15 20.87 -33.94 -9.59
C ALA A 15 21.19 -33.53 -8.14
N ASP A 16 21.28 -32.22 -7.89
CA ASP A 16 21.56 -31.68 -6.55
C ASP A 16 20.35 -31.79 -5.60
N GLY A 17 19.16 -32.07 -6.13
CA GLY A 17 17.94 -32.13 -5.34
C GLY A 17 16.66 -32.28 -6.15
N VAL A 18 15.53 -32.21 -5.45
CA VAL A 18 14.18 -32.28 -6.00
C VAL A 18 13.27 -31.14 -5.54
N HIS A 19 12.27 -30.82 -6.35
CA HIS A 19 11.12 -30.01 -5.94
C HIS A 19 9.86 -30.88 -6.05
N LEU A 20 9.06 -30.95 -5.00
CA LEU A 20 7.91 -31.84 -4.91
C LEU A 20 6.60 -31.03 -4.76
N GLY A 21 5.59 -31.43 -5.50
CA GLY A 21 4.21 -31.02 -5.30
C GLY A 21 3.52 -31.80 -4.18
N GLN A 22 2.35 -31.30 -3.77
CA GLN A 22 1.56 -31.87 -2.68
C GLN A 22 0.99 -33.26 -2.96
N THR A 23 0.94 -33.66 -4.24
CA THR A 23 0.42 -34.95 -4.69
C THR A 23 1.52 -35.91 -5.15
N ASP A 24 2.78 -35.50 -5.04
CA ASP A 24 3.92 -36.30 -5.49
C ASP A 24 4.41 -37.22 -4.36
N MET A 25 5.61 -37.78 -4.51
CA MET A 25 6.25 -38.56 -3.44
C MET A 25 6.35 -37.74 -2.15
N SER A 26 6.13 -38.39 -1.00
CA SER A 26 6.26 -37.72 0.30
C SER A 26 7.70 -37.25 0.54
N VAL A 27 7.87 -36.12 1.25
CA VAL A 27 9.20 -35.60 1.62
C VAL A 27 10.02 -36.66 2.37
N ARG A 28 9.37 -37.39 3.29
CA ARG A 28 10.03 -38.44 4.08
C ARG A 28 10.53 -39.60 3.24
N ASP A 29 9.78 -40.01 2.21
CA ASP A 29 10.24 -41.06 1.31
C ASP A 29 11.35 -40.56 0.37
N ALA A 30 11.26 -39.31 -0.09
CA ALA A 30 12.33 -38.68 -0.85
C ALA A 30 13.64 -38.60 -0.04
N GLN A 31 13.57 -38.19 1.24
CA GLN A 31 14.72 -38.17 2.16
C GLN A 31 15.37 -39.55 2.36
N ARG A 32 14.58 -40.63 2.33
CA ARG A 32 15.11 -42.00 2.45
C ARG A 32 15.84 -42.48 1.19
N LEU A 33 15.43 -41.99 0.02
CA LEU A 33 15.95 -42.44 -1.27
C LEU A 33 17.12 -41.59 -1.76
N LEU A 34 17.09 -40.28 -1.47
CA LEU A 34 18.09 -39.34 -1.95
C LEU A 34 19.39 -39.43 -1.12
N PRO A 35 20.56 -39.18 -1.74
CA PRO A 35 21.82 -39.06 -1.02
C PRO A 35 21.74 -38.00 0.09
N ALA A 36 22.45 -38.23 1.19
CA ALA A 36 22.55 -37.25 2.26
C ALA A 36 23.06 -35.90 1.73
N GLY A 37 22.40 -34.80 2.13
CA GLY A 37 22.71 -33.45 1.64
C GLY A 37 22.03 -33.05 0.33
N SER A 38 21.16 -33.89 -0.24
CA SER A 38 20.32 -33.49 -1.37
C SER A 38 19.31 -32.42 -0.96
N ILE A 39 19.14 -31.41 -1.80
CA ILE A 39 18.18 -30.32 -1.57
C ILE A 39 16.76 -30.82 -1.83
N ILE A 40 15.83 -30.58 -0.91
CA ILE A 40 14.41 -30.90 -1.06
C ILE A 40 13.58 -29.63 -0.92
N GLY A 41 12.88 -29.28 -1.99
CA GLY A 41 11.88 -28.24 -1.99
C GLY A 41 10.46 -28.78 -2.05
N VAL A 42 9.49 -28.07 -1.49
CA VAL A 42 8.07 -28.43 -1.62
C VAL A 42 7.19 -27.24 -1.99
N SER A 43 6.19 -27.46 -2.85
CA SER A 43 5.21 -26.43 -3.20
C SER A 43 4.16 -26.25 -2.09
N CYS A 44 4.09 -25.08 -1.46
CA CYS A 44 3.11 -24.78 -0.41
C CYS A 44 2.06 -23.76 -0.88
N ASN A 45 0.78 -24.05 -0.65
CA ASN A 45 -0.34 -23.23 -1.14
C ASN A 45 -1.19 -22.60 -0.02
N ASN A 46 -0.91 -22.96 1.24
CA ASN A 46 -1.61 -22.48 2.43
C ASN A 46 -0.70 -22.62 3.66
N VAL A 47 -1.18 -22.14 4.80
CA VAL A 47 -0.48 -22.16 6.09
C VAL A 47 -0.20 -23.59 6.56
N GLU A 48 -1.11 -24.51 6.33
CA GLU A 48 -1.00 -25.90 6.77
C GLU A 48 0.15 -26.62 6.03
N HIS A 49 0.30 -26.39 4.73
CA HIS A 49 1.42 -26.93 3.96
C HIS A 49 2.75 -26.37 4.45
N ILE A 50 2.79 -25.10 4.88
CA ILE A 50 4.00 -24.48 5.43
C ILE A 50 4.40 -25.14 6.74
N LYS A 51 3.44 -25.33 7.66
CA LYS A 51 3.70 -26.03 8.92
C LYS A 51 4.22 -27.45 8.70
N GLN A 52 3.60 -28.18 7.77
CA GLN A 52 4.05 -29.53 7.43
C GLN A 52 5.47 -29.53 6.83
N ALA A 53 5.79 -28.55 5.97
CA ALA A 53 7.11 -28.42 5.38
C ALA A 53 8.21 -28.18 6.44
N ILE A 54 7.93 -27.32 7.45
CA ILE A 54 8.82 -27.12 8.59
C ILE A 54 9.02 -28.44 9.37
N GLU A 55 7.93 -29.15 9.68
CA GLU A 55 8.00 -30.41 10.41
C GLU A 55 8.78 -31.50 9.66
N ASP A 56 8.68 -31.54 8.33
CA ASP A 56 9.42 -32.49 7.50
C ASP A 56 10.87 -32.05 7.22
N GLY A 57 11.28 -30.85 7.65
CA GLY A 57 12.64 -30.35 7.54
C GLY A 57 13.11 -30.18 6.09
N VAL A 58 12.28 -29.57 5.24
CA VAL A 58 12.65 -29.25 3.84
C VAL A 58 13.66 -28.11 3.79
N ASP A 59 14.49 -28.07 2.75
CA ASP A 59 15.49 -27.02 2.55
C ASP A 59 14.89 -25.71 2.03
N TYR A 60 13.78 -25.81 1.30
CA TYR A 60 13.01 -24.63 0.86
C TYR A 60 11.54 -24.99 0.56
N VAL A 61 10.70 -23.95 0.43
CA VAL A 61 9.34 -24.03 -0.07
C VAL A 61 9.20 -23.15 -1.29
N GLY A 62 8.43 -23.64 -2.25
CA GLY A 62 7.87 -22.86 -3.34
C GLY A 62 6.51 -22.33 -2.92
N ILE A 63 6.35 -21.03 -2.74
CA ILE A 63 5.02 -20.47 -2.46
C ILE A 63 4.20 -20.48 -3.76
N GLY A 64 2.98 -21.00 -3.67
CA GLY A 64 2.02 -21.18 -4.76
C GLY A 64 1.67 -19.91 -5.54
N ALA A 65 0.66 -20.01 -6.40
CA ALA A 65 0.34 -18.95 -7.35
C ALA A 65 -0.10 -17.65 -6.65
N VAL A 66 0.79 -16.65 -6.63
CA VAL A 66 0.51 -15.29 -6.15
C VAL A 66 -0.46 -14.58 -7.10
N TYR A 67 -0.36 -14.87 -8.40
CA TYR A 67 -1.22 -14.34 -9.46
C TYR A 67 -1.73 -15.47 -10.35
N GLY A 68 -2.76 -15.18 -11.15
CA GLY A 68 -3.21 -16.07 -12.21
C GLY A 68 -2.08 -16.36 -13.22
N THR A 69 -1.93 -17.62 -13.62
CA THR A 69 -0.97 -18.04 -14.63
C THR A 69 -1.64 -18.91 -15.70
N GLN A 70 -1.15 -18.80 -16.94
CA GLN A 70 -1.55 -19.66 -18.05
C GLN A 70 -0.62 -20.88 -18.21
N THR A 71 0.51 -20.91 -17.49
CA THR A 71 1.56 -21.93 -17.65
C THR A 71 1.20 -23.27 -16.99
N LYS A 72 0.36 -23.27 -15.96
CA LYS A 72 -0.18 -24.48 -15.31
C LYS A 72 -1.68 -24.29 -15.08
N LYS A 73 -2.47 -25.36 -15.25
CA LYS A 73 -3.86 -25.38 -14.77
C LYS A 73 -3.81 -25.26 -13.25
N LEU A 74 -4.35 -24.18 -12.69
CA LEU A 74 -4.39 -23.99 -11.25
C LEU A 74 -5.34 -25.02 -10.63
N SER A 75 -4.79 -25.94 -9.86
CA SER A 75 -5.56 -26.90 -9.05
C SER A 75 -6.00 -26.32 -7.71
N GLN A 76 -5.47 -25.15 -7.33
CA GLN A 76 -5.69 -24.46 -6.06
C GLN A 76 -5.97 -22.96 -6.29
N PRO A 77 -6.68 -22.27 -5.39
CA PRO A 77 -6.98 -20.85 -5.50
C PRO A 77 -5.71 -19.97 -5.55
N ILE A 78 -5.80 -18.81 -6.19
CA ILE A 78 -4.76 -17.78 -6.15
C ILE A 78 -4.64 -17.25 -4.72
N ILE A 79 -3.42 -17.22 -4.18
CA ILE A 79 -3.14 -16.79 -2.80
C ILE A 79 -3.22 -15.27 -2.68
N GLY A 80 -2.72 -14.55 -3.70
CA GLY A 80 -2.58 -13.10 -3.68
C GLY A 80 -1.44 -12.62 -2.80
N VAL A 81 -0.91 -11.43 -3.08
CA VAL A 81 0.23 -10.85 -2.35
C VAL A 81 -0.01 -10.79 -0.84
N ARG A 82 -1.22 -10.37 -0.42
CA ARG A 82 -1.57 -10.25 1.01
C ARG A 82 -1.66 -11.60 1.72
N GLY A 83 -1.95 -12.68 0.99
CA GLY A 83 -1.97 -14.04 1.55
C GLY A 83 -0.56 -14.58 1.83
N VAL A 84 0.42 -14.23 0.98
CA VAL A 84 1.79 -14.75 1.14
C VAL A 84 2.49 -14.21 2.38
N GLY A 85 2.27 -12.94 2.75
CA GLY A 85 2.86 -12.37 3.96
C GLY A 85 2.52 -13.16 5.24
N ARG A 86 1.32 -13.77 5.32
CA ARG A 86 0.91 -14.64 6.43
C ARG A 86 1.67 -15.97 6.45
N MET A 87 1.97 -16.50 5.27
CA MET A 87 2.76 -17.73 5.14
C MET A 87 4.21 -17.46 5.53
N LEU A 88 4.78 -16.32 5.12
CA LEU A 88 6.15 -15.93 5.48
C LEU A 88 6.33 -15.70 6.99
N ALA A 89 5.33 -15.20 7.70
CA ALA A 89 5.44 -15.01 9.15
C ALA A 89 5.63 -16.32 9.94
N LEU A 90 5.28 -17.48 9.37
CA LEU A 90 5.56 -18.79 9.98
C LEU A 90 6.96 -19.30 9.68
N LEU A 91 7.62 -18.66 8.74
CA LEU A 91 8.86 -19.05 8.12
C LEU A 91 10.01 -18.11 8.52
N ASP A 92 9.81 -17.24 9.52
CA ASP A 92 10.80 -16.23 9.87
C ASP A 92 12.16 -16.83 10.28
N ASP A 93 12.24 -18.13 10.60
CA ASP A 93 13.50 -18.83 10.89
C ASP A 93 14.18 -19.51 9.67
N ASP A 94 13.53 -19.60 8.50
CA ASP A 94 14.01 -20.37 7.34
C ASP A 94 13.79 -19.66 5.98
N ARG A 95 14.50 -20.07 4.93
CA ARG A 95 14.68 -19.30 3.67
C ARG A 95 13.84 -19.84 2.51
N PHE A 96 13.06 -19.00 1.81
CA PHE A 96 12.03 -19.46 0.86
C PHE A 96 11.81 -18.61 -0.40
N SER A 97 11.36 -19.26 -1.48
CA SER A 97 11.19 -18.64 -2.80
C SER A 97 9.79 -18.88 -3.40
N GLY A 98 9.30 -17.95 -4.22
CA GLY A 98 7.96 -18.01 -4.81
C GLY A 98 7.95 -17.57 -6.27
N GLY A 99 7.01 -18.11 -7.05
CA GLY A 99 6.95 -17.86 -8.50
C GLY A 99 6.33 -16.51 -8.89
N ILE A 100 7.01 -15.68 -9.69
CA ILE A 100 6.60 -14.28 -9.97
C ILE A 100 6.83 -13.89 -11.45
N LYS A 101 5.99 -13.01 -12.00
CA LYS A 101 6.19 -12.38 -13.32
C LYS A 101 6.85 -11.01 -13.19
N SER A 102 7.64 -10.61 -14.18
CA SER A 102 8.37 -9.35 -14.27
C SER A 102 7.50 -8.11 -14.04
N THR A 103 6.33 -8.02 -14.68
CA THR A 103 5.43 -6.85 -14.55
C THR A 103 4.91 -6.66 -13.13
N ASN A 104 4.77 -7.75 -12.37
CA ASN A 104 4.24 -7.73 -11.01
C ASN A 104 5.36 -7.94 -9.98
N LEU A 105 6.62 -8.05 -10.41
CA LEU A 105 7.73 -8.42 -9.55
C LEU A 105 7.88 -7.42 -8.41
N LEU A 106 7.93 -6.14 -8.75
CA LEU A 106 8.14 -5.08 -7.78
C LEU A 106 6.96 -4.98 -6.78
N ARG A 107 5.72 -5.07 -7.30
CA ARG A 107 4.51 -5.15 -6.47
C ARG A 107 4.56 -6.33 -5.49
N THR A 108 5.01 -7.49 -5.98
CA THR A 108 5.11 -8.71 -5.17
C THR A 108 6.16 -8.56 -4.09
N LEU A 109 7.38 -8.20 -4.45
CA LEU A 109 8.49 -8.02 -3.51
C LEU A 109 8.13 -7.03 -2.41
N HIS A 110 7.46 -5.93 -2.77
CA HIS A 110 7.06 -4.91 -1.81
C HIS A 110 6.00 -5.40 -0.81
N GLY A 111 4.98 -6.13 -1.27
CA GLY A 111 3.87 -6.56 -0.42
C GLY A 111 4.05 -7.93 0.25
N VAL A 112 4.93 -8.77 -0.29
CA VAL A 112 5.22 -10.10 0.25
C VAL A 112 6.37 -10.00 1.24
N VAL A 113 6.04 -9.48 2.41
CA VAL A 113 6.96 -9.38 3.56
C VAL A 113 6.21 -9.86 4.79
N SER A 114 6.89 -10.62 5.65
CA SER A 114 6.31 -11.04 6.93
C SER A 114 6.08 -9.85 7.86
N THR A 115 5.29 -10.06 8.91
CA THR A 115 5.05 -9.03 9.94
C THR A 115 6.28 -8.73 10.79
N THR A 116 7.32 -9.54 10.74
CA THR A 116 8.62 -9.26 11.39
C THR A 116 9.60 -8.55 10.46
N GLY A 117 9.31 -8.51 9.16
CA GLY A 117 10.12 -7.79 8.17
C GLY A 117 10.95 -8.69 7.27
N HIS A 118 10.70 -10.00 7.23
CA HIS A 118 11.39 -10.91 6.31
C HIS A 118 10.77 -10.86 4.89
N PRO A 119 11.53 -10.42 3.87
CA PRO A 119 11.09 -10.46 2.48
C PRO A 119 11.28 -11.87 1.89
N LEU A 120 10.84 -12.07 0.64
CA LEU A 120 11.21 -13.27 -0.12
C LEU A 120 12.72 -13.35 -0.38
N ASP A 121 13.30 -14.54 -0.21
CA ASP A 121 14.72 -14.81 -0.49
C ASP A 121 15.02 -14.87 -1.99
N GLY A 122 14.01 -15.18 -2.80
CA GLY A 122 14.18 -15.34 -4.23
C GLY A 122 12.88 -15.45 -4.99
N ILE A 123 13.01 -15.37 -6.31
CA ILE A 123 11.89 -15.42 -7.26
C ILE A 123 12.06 -16.60 -8.21
N ALA A 124 10.97 -17.30 -8.51
CA ALA A 124 10.95 -18.35 -9.51
C ALA A 124 10.19 -17.89 -10.76
N VAL A 125 10.82 -17.94 -11.93
CA VAL A 125 10.22 -17.48 -13.19
C VAL A 125 10.31 -18.59 -14.23
N VAL A 126 9.27 -18.70 -15.08
CA VAL A 126 9.25 -19.68 -16.18
C VAL A 126 9.00 -18.97 -17.51
N SER A 127 7.76 -18.57 -17.78
CA SER A 127 7.37 -17.98 -19.08
C SER A 127 8.16 -16.72 -19.43
N ASP A 128 8.46 -15.88 -18.43
CA ASP A 128 9.13 -14.60 -18.64
C ASP A 128 10.55 -14.72 -19.18
N ILE A 129 11.21 -15.86 -18.96
CA ILE A 129 12.53 -16.16 -19.53
C ILE A 129 12.39 -17.16 -20.66
N VAL A 130 11.79 -18.33 -20.41
CA VAL A 130 11.77 -19.48 -21.33
C VAL A 130 10.96 -19.19 -22.59
N ALA A 131 9.86 -18.45 -22.48
CA ALA A 131 9.02 -18.08 -23.62
C ALA A 131 9.37 -16.70 -24.20
N SER A 132 10.37 -16.02 -23.66
CA SER A 132 10.81 -14.71 -24.16
C SER A 132 11.55 -14.86 -25.49
N ARG A 133 11.30 -13.92 -26.40
CA ARG A 133 12.13 -13.76 -27.61
C ARG A 133 13.52 -13.21 -27.29
N GLU A 134 13.68 -12.57 -26.13
CA GLU A 134 14.92 -11.99 -25.63
C GLU A 134 15.18 -12.43 -24.18
N PRO A 135 15.55 -13.70 -23.94
CA PRO A 135 15.69 -14.24 -22.57
C PRO A 135 16.73 -13.49 -21.72
N GLU A 136 17.82 -13.03 -22.33
CA GLU A 136 18.86 -12.26 -21.63
C GLU A 136 18.33 -10.92 -21.12
N ALA A 137 17.63 -10.16 -21.97
CA ALA A 137 17.04 -8.88 -21.60
C ALA A 137 16.00 -9.05 -20.48
N ALA A 138 15.12 -10.05 -20.60
CA ALA A 138 14.14 -10.37 -19.56
C ALA A 138 14.81 -10.73 -18.22
N THR A 139 15.86 -11.56 -18.25
CA THR A 139 16.63 -11.95 -17.06
C THR A 139 17.33 -10.75 -16.42
N ARG A 140 17.90 -9.86 -17.24
CA ARG A 140 18.57 -8.63 -16.79
C ARG A 140 17.60 -7.70 -16.08
N THR A 141 16.40 -7.49 -16.63
CA THR A 141 15.35 -6.69 -16.00
C THR A 141 14.94 -7.27 -14.64
N LEU A 142 14.64 -8.56 -14.58
CA LEU A 142 14.28 -9.26 -13.34
C LEU A 142 15.38 -9.13 -12.27
N SER A 143 16.63 -9.37 -12.66
CA SER A 143 17.78 -9.28 -11.77
C SER A 143 18.00 -7.87 -11.24
N THR A 144 17.82 -6.86 -12.09
CA THR A 144 17.96 -5.44 -11.72
C THR A 144 16.93 -5.05 -10.67
N ILE A 145 15.64 -5.32 -10.94
CA ILE A 145 14.54 -5.02 -10.01
C ILE A 145 14.77 -5.72 -8.66
N PHE A 146 15.13 -7.01 -8.67
CA PHE A 146 15.33 -7.78 -7.46
C PHE A 146 16.52 -7.27 -6.63
N LYS A 147 17.67 -7.00 -7.27
CA LYS A 147 18.86 -6.47 -6.58
C LYS A 147 18.63 -5.08 -6.02
N GLU A 148 17.96 -4.21 -6.77
CA GLU A 148 17.59 -2.88 -6.30
C GLU A 148 16.66 -2.96 -5.10
N PHE A 149 15.63 -3.82 -5.16
CA PHE A 149 14.75 -4.07 -4.04
C PHE A 149 15.55 -4.53 -2.80
N GLN A 150 16.39 -5.54 -2.93
CA GLN A 150 17.23 -6.03 -1.82
C GLN A 150 18.15 -4.94 -1.26
N SER A 151 18.75 -4.11 -2.12
CA SER A 151 19.64 -3.02 -1.68
C SER A 151 18.90 -1.89 -0.93
N ASN A 152 17.64 -1.63 -1.28
CA ASN A 152 16.81 -0.60 -0.67
C ASN A 152 15.99 -1.13 0.52
N PHE A 153 15.89 -2.45 0.67
CA PHE A 153 15.19 -3.08 1.78
C PHE A 153 16.02 -2.91 3.06
N LYS A 154 15.80 -1.80 3.76
CA LYS A 154 16.24 -1.62 5.15
C LYS A 154 15.13 -2.18 6.05
N GLY A 155 15.39 -3.32 6.69
CA GLY A 155 14.39 -4.16 7.37
C GLY A 155 13.43 -3.47 8.35
N GLU A 156 13.76 -2.27 8.83
CA GLU A 156 12.93 -1.52 9.77
C GLU A 156 11.97 -0.51 9.10
N SER A 157 12.36 0.15 8.01
CA SER A 157 11.54 1.21 7.39
C SER A 157 10.53 0.70 6.36
N LEU A 158 10.43 -0.63 6.22
CA LEU A 158 9.48 -1.29 5.32
C LEU A 158 9.53 -0.77 3.87
N GLY A 159 10.69 -0.30 3.39
CA GLY A 159 10.83 0.28 2.04
C GLY A 159 10.12 1.62 1.84
N LEU A 160 9.54 2.20 2.90
CA LEU A 160 9.04 3.57 2.91
C LEU A 160 10.22 4.51 3.12
N GLU A 161 10.31 5.56 2.28
CA GLU A 161 11.25 6.66 2.48
C GLU A 161 10.82 7.44 3.72
N ILE A 162 11.28 7.00 4.89
CA ILE A 162 11.21 7.81 6.10
C ILE A 162 12.35 8.82 5.99
N VAL A 163 12.05 10.09 6.22
CA VAL A 163 13.06 11.10 6.56
C VAL A 163 13.66 10.71 7.92
N SER A 164 14.45 9.64 7.94
CA SER A 164 15.52 9.51 8.90
C SER A 164 16.76 9.98 8.17
N LYS A 165 17.43 10.94 8.79
CA LYS A 165 18.84 11.18 8.53
C LYS A 165 19.57 9.83 8.47
N GLN A 166 20.74 9.81 7.88
CA GLN A 166 21.67 8.68 7.98
C GLN A 166 22.15 8.42 9.43
N ASP A 167 21.43 8.87 10.46
CA ASP A 167 21.76 8.77 11.88
C ASP A 167 20.53 8.34 12.70
N VAL A 168 20.81 7.53 13.72
CA VAL A 168 19.97 6.77 14.65
C VAL A 168 19.09 7.66 15.58
N SER A 169 18.78 8.90 15.20
CA SER A 169 18.00 9.81 16.04
C SER A 169 16.48 9.58 15.90
N PRO A 170 15.72 9.55 17.01
CA PRO A 170 14.26 9.46 16.97
C PRO A 170 13.64 10.60 16.16
N LEU A 171 12.56 10.31 15.43
CA LEU A 171 11.77 11.32 14.73
C LEU A 171 11.24 12.36 15.74
N THR A 172 11.46 13.65 15.47
CA THR A 172 11.02 14.73 16.36
C THR A 172 9.79 15.46 15.82
N HIS A 173 9.12 16.24 16.69
CA HIS A 173 8.03 17.12 16.27
C HIS A 173 8.46 18.12 15.20
N ASP A 174 9.65 18.72 15.35
CA ASP A 174 10.15 19.70 14.39
C ASP A 174 10.48 19.07 13.04
N ASP A 175 11.03 17.84 13.00
CA ASP A 175 11.30 17.16 11.73
C ASP A 175 10.01 17.00 10.90
N ILE A 176 8.91 16.59 11.55
CA ILE A 176 7.61 16.43 10.88
C ILE A 176 7.07 17.79 10.46
N LEU A 177 7.05 18.77 11.36
CA LEU A 177 6.45 20.08 11.07
C LEU A 177 7.26 20.87 10.03
N ASP A 178 8.58 20.74 9.98
CA ASP A 178 9.43 21.31 8.93
C ASP A 178 9.14 20.65 7.57
N GLY A 179 8.95 19.33 7.57
CA GLY A 179 8.53 18.58 6.38
C GLY A 179 7.16 19.02 5.87
N VAL A 180 6.17 19.13 6.76
CA VAL A 180 4.83 19.65 6.46
C VAL A 180 4.92 21.08 5.93
N TYR A 181 5.66 21.96 6.62
CA TYR A 181 5.85 23.35 6.22
C TYR A 181 6.39 23.44 4.78
N LYS A 182 7.42 22.66 4.46
CA LYS A 182 8.00 22.59 3.12
C LYS A 182 6.99 22.12 2.08
N LEU A 183 6.21 21.09 2.38
CA LEU A 183 5.19 20.59 1.45
C LEU A 183 4.11 21.64 1.15
N VAL A 184 3.62 22.35 2.18
CA VAL A 184 2.62 23.44 2.04
C VAL A 184 3.23 24.62 1.27
N GLN A 185 4.52 24.90 1.43
CA GLN A 185 5.21 25.95 0.70
C GLN A 185 5.39 25.64 -0.80
N GLU A 186 5.64 24.36 -1.14
CA GLU A 186 6.01 23.96 -2.50
C GLU A 186 4.83 23.55 -3.37
N ILE A 187 3.71 23.09 -2.79
CA ILE A 187 2.56 22.56 -3.54
C ILE A 187 2.05 23.54 -4.62
N ARG A 188 1.94 24.84 -4.32
CA ARG A 188 1.48 25.85 -5.30
C ARG A 188 2.50 26.11 -6.40
N LYS A 189 3.80 25.98 -6.11
CA LYS A 189 4.88 26.16 -7.10
C LYS A 189 4.94 24.99 -8.08
N LEU A 190 4.75 23.78 -7.55
CA LEU A 190 4.76 22.54 -8.31
C LEU A 190 3.45 22.28 -9.05
N ASN A 191 2.33 22.74 -8.49
CA ASN A 191 0.97 22.52 -8.97
C ASN A 191 0.74 21.10 -9.52
N PRO A 192 0.98 20.05 -8.70
CA PRO A 192 0.99 18.69 -9.21
C PRO A 192 -0.39 18.26 -9.70
N LEU A 193 -0.43 17.50 -10.79
CA LEU A 193 -1.65 16.88 -11.30
C LEU A 193 -2.03 15.65 -10.47
N VAL A 194 -3.26 15.57 -9.97
CA VAL A 194 -3.79 14.48 -9.15
C VAL A 194 -4.93 13.81 -9.89
N HIS A 195 -4.72 12.55 -10.29
CA HIS A 195 -5.77 11.73 -10.90
C HIS A 195 -6.69 11.18 -9.82
N GLN A 196 -7.99 11.33 -9.99
CA GLN A 196 -8.99 10.90 -9.02
C GLN A 196 -10.05 10.03 -9.68
N ILE A 197 -10.07 8.75 -9.30
CA ILE A 197 -11.20 7.85 -9.55
C ILE A 197 -12.03 7.87 -8.26
N THR A 198 -12.99 8.78 -8.19
CA THR A 198 -13.77 9.02 -6.98
C THR A 198 -15.26 8.87 -7.19
N ASN A 199 -16.01 9.02 -6.11
CA ASN A 199 -17.45 8.91 -6.15
C ASN A 199 -18.12 10.17 -6.70
N THR A 200 -19.28 9.98 -7.34
CA THR A 200 -20.02 11.09 -7.99
C THR A 200 -20.62 12.07 -6.98
N VAL A 201 -20.76 11.69 -5.71
CA VAL A 201 -21.35 12.54 -4.66
C VAL A 201 -20.43 13.71 -4.32
N VAL A 202 -19.11 13.51 -4.40
CA VAL A 202 -18.12 14.52 -3.99
C VAL A 202 -17.11 14.91 -5.06
N ALA A 203 -17.28 14.47 -6.31
CA ALA A 203 -16.32 14.75 -7.39
C ALA A 203 -16.01 16.26 -7.52
N THR A 204 -17.03 17.11 -7.51
CA THR A 204 -16.87 18.57 -7.59
C THR A 204 -16.17 19.14 -6.36
N GLN A 205 -16.56 18.71 -5.15
CA GLN A 205 -15.93 19.17 -3.91
C GLN A 205 -14.46 18.73 -3.86
N SER A 206 -14.15 17.50 -4.25
CA SER A 206 -12.79 16.98 -4.33
C SER A 206 -11.93 17.77 -5.31
N ALA A 207 -12.47 18.11 -6.49
CA ALA A 207 -11.77 18.97 -7.45
C ALA A 207 -11.48 20.35 -6.86
N ASN A 208 -12.48 21.00 -6.25
CA ASN A 208 -12.32 22.32 -5.65
C ASN A 208 -11.33 22.34 -4.48
N VAL A 209 -11.36 21.32 -3.61
CA VAL A 209 -10.38 21.17 -2.52
C VAL A 209 -8.97 20.96 -3.06
N THR A 210 -8.82 20.18 -4.13
CA THR A 210 -7.52 19.95 -4.78
C THR A 210 -6.94 21.26 -5.34
N LEU A 211 -7.77 22.04 -6.05
CA LEU A 211 -7.41 23.37 -6.54
C LEU A 211 -7.07 24.32 -5.40
N ALA A 212 -7.90 24.35 -4.35
CA ALA A 212 -7.71 25.22 -3.19
C ALA A 212 -6.41 24.90 -2.44
N ALA A 213 -6.06 23.62 -2.30
CA ALA A 213 -4.80 23.17 -1.72
C ALA A 213 -3.57 23.53 -2.58
N GLY A 214 -3.75 23.89 -3.85
CA GLY A 214 -2.68 24.31 -4.76
C GLY A 214 -2.27 23.28 -5.80
N ALA A 215 -2.97 22.15 -5.90
CA ALA A 215 -2.76 21.11 -6.91
C ALA A 215 -3.79 21.22 -8.06
N SER A 216 -3.68 20.35 -9.06
CA SER A 216 -4.58 20.31 -10.21
C SER A 216 -5.30 18.96 -10.28
N PRO A 217 -6.64 18.89 -10.25
CA PRO A 217 -7.37 17.62 -10.32
C PRO A 217 -7.63 17.18 -11.77
N ILE A 218 -7.67 15.86 -12.00
CA ILE A 218 -8.23 15.25 -13.22
C ILE A 218 -9.09 14.04 -12.85
N MET A 219 -10.29 13.96 -13.43
CA MET A 219 -11.32 12.97 -13.11
C MET A 219 -11.52 11.97 -14.27
N ALA A 220 -10.44 11.29 -14.67
CA ALA A 220 -10.43 10.30 -15.74
C ALA A 220 -10.88 8.93 -15.22
N THR A 221 -11.76 8.23 -15.94
CA THR A 221 -12.26 6.90 -15.54
C THR A 221 -12.30 5.88 -16.68
N GLU A 222 -11.88 6.26 -17.89
CA GLU A 222 -11.88 5.35 -19.03
C GLU A 222 -10.69 4.37 -18.96
N PRO A 223 -10.89 3.03 -18.90
CA PRO A 223 -9.80 2.06 -18.84
C PRO A 223 -8.66 2.30 -19.84
N LEU A 224 -9.00 2.71 -21.06
CA LEU A 224 -8.05 2.90 -22.16
C LEU A 224 -7.06 4.06 -21.96
N GLU A 225 -7.38 5.06 -21.11
CA GLU A 225 -6.49 6.22 -20.88
C GLU A 225 -5.64 6.09 -19.61
N MET A 226 -5.80 5.01 -18.82
CA MET A 226 -5.19 4.89 -17.49
C MET A 226 -3.65 4.85 -17.48
N ASP A 227 -3.00 4.20 -18.47
CA ASP A 227 -1.53 4.21 -18.60
C ASP A 227 -1.02 5.62 -18.93
N ASP A 228 -1.69 6.33 -19.84
CA ASP A 228 -1.34 7.70 -20.23
C ASP A 228 -1.50 8.67 -19.06
N MET A 229 -2.61 8.59 -18.32
CA MET A 229 -2.85 9.40 -17.12
C MET A 229 -1.76 9.18 -16.08
N SER A 230 -1.36 7.92 -15.86
CA SER A 230 -0.36 7.59 -14.85
C SER A 230 1.04 8.10 -15.18
N ARG A 231 1.38 8.35 -16.45
CA ARG A 231 2.68 8.96 -16.82
C ARG A 231 2.76 10.43 -16.37
N ILE A 232 1.69 11.18 -16.61
CA ILE A 232 1.65 12.64 -16.40
C ILE A 232 1.24 13.03 -14.98
N CYS A 233 0.41 12.23 -14.31
CA CYS A 233 -0.07 12.57 -12.98
C CYS A 233 1.02 12.37 -11.92
N GLY A 234 0.98 13.19 -10.87
CA GLY A 234 1.87 13.12 -9.72
C GLY A 234 1.43 12.10 -8.68
N ALA A 235 0.11 11.85 -8.55
CA ALA A 235 -0.46 10.81 -7.70
C ALA A 235 -1.84 10.37 -8.22
N LEU A 236 -2.31 9.23 -7.69
CA LEU A 236 -3.63 8.66 -7.94
C LEU A 236 -4.42 8.57 -6.62
N LEU A 237 -5.67 9.04 -6.63
CA LEU A 237 -6.68 8.77 -5.60
C LEU A 237 -7.67 7.73 -6.15
N VAL A 238 -7.81 6.60 -5.46
CA VAL A 238 -8.86 5.61 -5.72
C VAL A 238 -9.84 5.61 -4.54
N ASN A 239 -11.08 6.01 -4.79
CA ASN A 239 -12.16 6.03 -3.81
C ASN A 239 -13.34 5.19 -4.32
N ILE A 240 -13.78 4.24 -3.49
CA ILE A 240 -14.78 3.23 -3.90
C ILE A 240 -16.22 3.63 -3.54
N GLY A 241 -16.47 4.89 -3.13
CA GLY A 241 -17.74 5.34 -2.56
C GLY A 241 -18.97 5.03 -3.40
N THR A 242 -18.89 5.20 -4.73
CA THR A 242 -19.93 4.80 -5.69
C THR A 242 -19.39 3.78 -6.69
N MET A 243 -18.60 2.83 -6.21
CA MET A 243 -18.07 1.74 -7.04
C MET A 243 -19.20 0.96 -7.71
N ARG A 244 -19.01 0.70 -8.98
CA ARG A 244 -19.82 -0.18 -9.82
C ARG A 244 -18.92 -1.28 -10.40
N ALA A 245 -19.53 -2.35 -10.91
CA ALA A 245 -18.77 -3.46 -11.49
C ALA A 245 -17.92 -3.03 -12.71
N ASP A 246 -18.43 -2.10 -13.53
CA ASP A 246 -17.75 -1.52 -14.69
C ASP A 246 -16.56 -0.62 -14.31
N THR A 247 -16.61 0.07 -13.16
CA THR A 247 -15.52 0.95 -12.71
C THR A 247 -14.30 0.19 -12.16
N LEU A 248 -14.43 -1.10 -11.84
CA LEU A 248 -13.35 -1.89 -11.25
C LEU A 248 -12.15 -2.03 -12.21
N GLU A 249 -12.41 -2.21 -13.50
CA GLU A 249 -11.37 -2.37 -14.51
C GLU A 249 -10.45 -1.14 -14.58
N ALA A 250 -11.03 0.06 -14.64
CA ALA A 250 -10.28 1.30 -14.62
C ALA A 250 -9.43 1.44 -13.35
N MET A 251 -9.98 1.11 -12.17
CA MET A 251 -9.24 1.15 -10.91
C MET A 251 -8.07 0.16 -10.85
N LEU A 252 -8.20 -1.02 -11.47
CA LEU A 252 -7.13 -2.01 -11.54
C LEU A 252 -6.00 -1.51 -12.45
N ILE A 253 -6.33 -1.04 -13.65
CA ILE A 253 -5.35 -0.57 -14.64
C ILE A 253 -4.66 0.72 -14.15
N ALA A 254 -5.42 1.65 -13.55
CA ALA A 254 -4.88 2.88 -12.98
C ALA A 254 -3.87 2.60 -11.88
N GLY A 255 -4.21 1.72 -10.93
CA GLY A 255 -3.30 1.40 -9.83
C GLY A 255 -2.06 0.63 -10.29
N GLU A 256 -2.20 -0.30 -11.23
CA GLU A 256 -1.07 -1.00 -11.84
C GLU A 256 -0.13 -0.03 -12.57
N SER A 257 -0.71 0.88 -13.37
CA SER A 257 0.04 1.89 -14.11
C SER A 257 0.71 2.89 -13.16
N ALA A 258 0.03 3.33 -12.10
CA ALA A 258 0.59 4.19 -11.07
C ALA A 258 1.81 3.53 -10.40
N ASN A 259 1.73 2.26 -9.98
CA ASN A 259 2.89 1.56 -9.42
C ASN A 259 4.02 1.38 -10.45
N LYS A 260 3.70 1.06 -11.70
CA LYS A 260 4.68 0.95 -12.79
C LYS A 260 5.48 2.24 -12.99
N TYR A 261 4.83 3.40 -12.87
CA TYR A 261 5.48 4.72 -12.96
C TYR A 261 5.84 5.32 -11.59
N GLN A 262 5.85 4.50 -10.53
CA GLN A 262 6.22 4.89 -9.17
C GLN A 262 5.45 6.09 -8.62
N LYS A 263 4.18 6.21 -9.00
CA LYS A 263 3.26 7.26 -8.53
C LYS A 263 2.60 6.82 -7.23
N PRO A 264 2.51 7.71 -6.23
CA PRO A 264 1.75 7.41 -5.02
C PRO A 264 0.28 7.12 -5.30
N ILE A 265 -0.26 6.12 -4.58
CA ILE A 265 -1.68 5.79 -4.59
C ILE A 265 -2.26 6.05 -3.20
N VAL A 266 -3.23 6.95 -3.12
CA VAL A 266 -4.09 7.13 -1.95
C VAL A 266 -5.35 6.32 -2.15
N PHE A 267 -5.63 5.40 -1.24
CA PHE A 267 -6.80 4.55 -1.29
C PHE A 267 -7.81 4.89 -0.19
N ASP A 268 -9.05 5.10 -0.61
CA ASP A 268 -10.18 5.42 0.26
C ASP A 268 -11.26 4.32 0.12
N PRO A 269 -11.24 3.31 1.01
CA PRO A 269 -12.07 2.11 0.94
C PRO A 269 -13.48 2.37 1.49
N VAL A 270 -14.11 3.47 1.06
CA VAL A 270 -15.39 3.98 1.56
C VAL A 270 -16.43 2.85 1.70
N GLY A 271 -16.91 2.66 2.92
CA GLY A 271 -17.94 1.69 3.25
C GLY A 271 -17.54 0.24 2.99
N VAL A 272 -16.26 -0.13 3.06
CA VAL A 272 -15.80 -1.52 2.84
C VAL A 272 -16.56 -2.55 3.68
N GLY A 273 -17.00 -2.17 4.89
CA GLY A 273 -17.81 -3.01 5.77
C GLY A 273 -19.28 -3.14 5.39
N ALA A 274 -19.78 -2.32 4.48
CA ALA A 274 -21.21 -2.21 4.19
C ALA A 274 -21.74 -3.36 3.31
N SER A 275 -20.90 -4.02 2.52
CA SER A 275 -21.32 -5.17 1.69
C SER A 275 -20.18 -6.11 1.34
N ALA A 276 -20.52 -7.37 1.08
CA ALA A 276 -19.57 -8.38 0.61
C ALA A 276 -18.91 -7.98 -0.73
N PHE A 277 -19.66 -7.30 -1.61
CA PHE A 277 -19.15 -6.78 -2.89
C PHE A 277 -18.00 -5.78 -2.68
N ARG A 278 -18.17 -4.80 -1.78
CA ARG A 278 -17.11 -3.83 -1.47
C ARG A 278 -15.89 -4.51 -0.85
N LYS A 279 -16.11 -5.41 0.12
CA LYS A 279 -15.03 -6.18 0.76
C LYS A 279 -14.23 -7.02 -0.25
N ALA A 280 -14.92 -7.72 -1.15
CA ALA A 280 -14.27 -8.52 -2.18
C ALA A 280 -13.42 -7.64 -3.13
N ASN A 281 -13.97 -6.52 -3.61
CA ASN A 281 -13.24 -5.65 -4.54
C ASN A 281 -12.07 -4.92 -3.89
N VAL A 282 -12.16 -4.54 -2.61
CA VAL A 282 -11.01 -4.02 -1.86
C VAL A 282 -9.87 -5.03 -1.82
N ASN A 283 -10.19 -6.31 -1.56
CA ASN A 283 -9.19 -7.38 -1.60
C ASN A 283 -8.61 -7.57 -3.00
N THR A 284 -9.43 -7.50 -4.05
CA THR A 284 -8.97 -7.58 -5.44
C THR A 284 -7.99 -6.45 -5.76
N LEU A 285 -8.37 -5.20 -5.47
CA LEU A 285 -7.58 -4.01 -5.72
C LEU A 285 -6.24 -4.05 -4.96
N LEU A 286 -6.27 -4.30 -3.65
CA LEU A 286 -5.06 -4.34 -2.82
C LEU A 286 -4.18 -5.57 -3.09
N ASN A 287 -4.67 -6.63 -3.74
CA ASN A 287 -3.81 -7.71 -4.23
C ASN A 287 -3.19 -7.40 -5.60
N HIS A 288 -3.84 -6.54 -6.39
CA HIS A 288 -3.38 -6.19 -7.74
C HIS A 288 -2.30 -5.12 -7.71
N TRP A 289 -2.52 -4.03 -6.97
CA TRP A 289 -1.59 -2.90 -6.84
C TRP A 289 -1.33 -2.58 -5.36
N GLN A 290 -0.35 -1.71 -5.11
CA GLN A 290 0.14 -1.33 -3.79
C GLN A 290 -0.27 0.10 -3.49
N ALA A 291 -1.04 0.27 -2.41
CA ALA A 291 -1.34 1.58 -1.86
C ALA A 291 -0.07 2.21 -1.25
N SER A 292 0.06 3.53 -1.37
CA SER A 292 1.05 4.33 -0.62
C SER A 292 0.46 4.85 0.68
N VAL A 293 -0.82 5.23 0.65
CA VAL A 293 -1.60 5.65 1.81
C VAL A 293 -2.98 4.98 1.74
N ILE A 294 -3.46 4.42 2.85
CA ILE A 294 -4.86 4.03 3.02
C ILE A 294 -5.49 4.94 4.07
N LYS A 295 -6.53 5.68 3.68
CA LYS A 295 -7.27 6.59 4.56
C LYS A 295 -8.67 6.05 4.82
N ALA A 296 -9.01 5.77 6.06
CA ALA A 296 -10.27 5.16 6.44
C ALA A 296 -10.74 5.62 7.83
N ASN A 297 -12.04 5.50 8.09
CA ASN A 297 -12.58 5.69 9.45
C ASN A 297 -12.45 4.42 10.31
N ALA A 298 -12.84 4.49 11.58
CA ALA A 298 -12.67 3.38 12.52
C ALA A 298 -13.35 2.07 12.07
N GLY A 299 -14.58 2.14 11.55
CA GLY A 299 -15.32 0.97 11.06
C GLY A 299 -14.67 0.34 9.82
N GLU A 300 -14.17 1.17 8.90
CA GLU A 300 -13.45 0.71 7.72
C GLU A 300 -12.07 0.10 8.08
N ILE A 301 -11.34 0.74 8.99
CA ILE A 301 -10.07 0.22 9.52
C ILE A 301 -10.29 -1.12 10.24
N ALA A 302 -11.39 -1.29 10.99
CA ALA A 302 -11.68 -2.55 11.68
C ALA A 302 -11.87 -3.71 10.70
N VAL A 303 -12.60 -3.46 9.60
CA VAL A 303 -12.81 -4.44 8.53
C VAL A 303 -11.51 -4.77 7.82
N LEU A 304 -10.69 -3.76 7.50
CA LEU A 304 -9.38 -3.98 6.91
C LEU A 304 -8.47 -4.76 7.86
N ALA A 305 -8.38 -4.37 9.12
CA ALA A 305 -7.54 -5.00 10.14
C ALA A 305 -8.02 -6.40 10.55
N GLU A 306 -9.20 -6.85 10.08
CA GLU A 306 -9.86 -8.09 10.53
C GLU A 306 -10.07 -8.08 12.06
N ASN A 307 -10.37 -6.90 12.61
CA ASN A 307 -10.56 -6.65 14.03
C ASN A 307 -12.05 -6.47 14.34
N SER A 308 -12.54 -7.14 15.38
CA SER A 308 -13.95 -7.13 15.79
C SER A 308 -14.31 -6.06 16.84
N GLU A 309 -13.36 -5.27 17.34
CA GLU A 309 -13.60 -4.25 18.38
C GLU A 309 -14.54 -3.13 17.96
N VAL A 310 -14.60 -2.78 16.67
CA VAL A 310 -15.44 -1.70 16.14
C VAL A 310 -16.40 -2.25 15.10
N LEU A 311 -17.68 -1.89 15.23
CA LEU A 311 -18.74 -2.24 14.28
C LEU A 311 -19.02 -1.05 13.35
N SER A 312 -19.18 -1.32 12.05
CA SER A 312 -19.59 -0.32 11.05
C SER A 312 -21.10 -0.37 10.79
N LYS A 313 -21.75 0.80 10.61
CA LYS A 313 -23.11 0.91 10.08
C LYS A 313 -23.11 1.74 8.79
N GLY A 314 -22.97 1.08 7.65
CA GLY A 314 -22.81 1.77 6.37
C GLY A 314 -21.43 2.43 6.25
N VAL A 315 -21.38 3.73 5.95
CA VAL A 315 -20.14 4.52 5.93
C VAL A 315 -19.79 5.12 7.30
N ASP A 316 -20.71 5.09 8.25
CA ASP A 316 -20.50 5.64 9.59
C ASP A 316 -19.98 4.57 10.55
N SER A 317 -19.09 4.97 11.47
CA SER A 317 -18.59 4.12 12.55
C SER A 317 -19.54 4.16 13.75
N VAL A 318 -19.71 3.03 14.46
CA VAL A 318 -20.55 2.94 15.68
C VAL A 318 -19.68 2.61 16.89
N GLY A 319 -19.80 3.37 17.98
CA GLY A 319 -19.12 3.13 19.26
C GLY A 319 -18.00 4.12 19.58
N SER A 320 -17.23 3.84 20.65
CA SER A 320 -16.14 4.69 21.15
C SER A 320 -14.83 4.61 20.35
N GLY A 321 -14.81 3.82 19.27
CA GLY A 321 -13.59 3.51 18.51
C GLY A 321 -12.74 2.41 19.16
N PHE A 322 -11.49 2.27 18.71
CA PHE A 322 -10.55 1.27 19.22
C PHE A 322 -10.07 1.61 20.63
N ARG A 323 -9.75 0.59 21.43
CA ARG A 323 -9.11 0.79 22.75
C ARG A 323 -7.70 1.37 22.63
N ASP A 324 -6.95 0.89 21.63
CA ASP A 324 -5.62 1.40 21.29
C ASP A 324 -5.55 1.66 19.77
N PRO A 325 -6.01 2.85 19.32
CA PRO A 325 -5.97 3.21 17.91
C PRO A 325 -4.54 3.22 17.35
N ALA A 326 -3.54 3.58 18.16
CA ALA A 326 -2.14 3.70 17.76
C ALA A 326 -1.55 2.34 17.36
N LEU A 327 -1.77 1.32 18.19
CA LEU A 327 -1.34 -0.05 17.88
C LEU A 327 -2.04 -0.61 16.64
N VAL A 328 -3.33 -0.31 16.47
CA VAL A 328 -4.11 -0.78 15.30
C VAL A 328 -3.56 -0.19 14.01
N VAL A 329 -3.35 1.14 13.93
CA VAL A 329 -2.82 1.75 12.70
C VAL A 329 -1.38 1.32 12.43
N LYS A 330 -0.55 1.16 13.48
CA LYS A 330 0.83 0.69 13.34
C LYS A 330 0.89 -0.74 12.79
N SER A 331 0.09 -1.63 13.35
CA SER A 331 0.04 -3.03 12.93
C SER A 331 -0.50 -3.16 11.50
N LEU A 332 -1.55 -2.40 11.16
CA LEU A 332 -2.12 -2.40 9.83
C LEU A 332 -1.15 -1.81 8.79
N ALA A 333 -0.45 -0.72 9.12
CA ALA A 333 0.56 -0.10 8.27
C ALA A 333 1.71 -1.06 7.98
N LYS A 334 2.17 -1.78 9.01
CA LYS A 334 3.21 -2.81 8.86
C LYS A 334 2.76 -3.94 7.93
N ARG A 335 1.51 -4.39 8.08
CA ARG A 335 0.94 -5.49 7.28
C ARG A 335 0.69 -5.10 5.82
N GLU A 336 0.11 -3.93 5.58
CA GLU A 336 -0.22 -3.46 4.22
C GLU A 336 0.96 -2.75 3.53
N ARG A 337 2.06 -2.51 4.27
CA ARG A 337 3.28 -1.87 3.79
C ARG A 337 3.01 -0.47 3.23
N CYS A 338 2.17 0.30 3.91
CA CYS A 338 1.77 1.63 3.48
C CYS A 338 1.45 2.49 4.69
N VAL A 339 1.30 3.80 4.47
CA VAL A 339 0.84 4.70 5.53
C VAL A 339 -0.65 4.48 5.77
N ILE A 340 -1.04 4.31 7.02
CA ILE A 340 -2.45 4.24 7.43
C ILE A 340 -2.85 5.55 8.06
N VAL A 341 -3.97 6.10 7.61
CA VAL A 341 -4.62 7.27 8.20
C VAL A 341 -5.99 6.84 8.72
N LEU A 342 -6.13 6.79 10.05
CA LEU A 342 -7.39 6.58 10.75
C LEU A 342 -7.99 7.94 11.09
N THR A 343 -9.16 8.24 10.54
CA THR A 343 -9.85 9.51 10.78
C THR A 343 -10.83 9.43 11.95
N GLY A 344 -10.96 10.49 12.74
CA GLY A 344 -11.91 10.57 13.85
C GLY A 344 -11.92 11.94 14.55
N ALA A 345 -12.33 11.98 15.82
CA ALA A 345 -12.15 13.18 16.66
C ALA A 345 -10.66 13.46 16.96
N THR A 346 -9.85 12.40 16.93
CA THR A 346 -8.40 12.45 16.87
C THR A 346 -7.99 11.54 15.73
N ASP A 347 -7.20 12.07 14.80
CA ASP A 347 -6.69 11.31 13.67
C ASP A 347 -5.40 10.61 14.09
N TYR A 348 -5.20 9.37 13.63
CA TYR A 348 -3.98 8.59 13.88
C TYR A 348 -3.34 8.21 12.55
N ILE A 349 -2.04 8.49 12.42
CA ILE A 349 -1.27 8.23 11.21
C ILE A 349 -0.06 7.37 11.56
N SER A 350 0.19 6.30 10.81
CA SER A 350 1.37 5.45 10.99
C SER A 350 1.94 4.95 9.67
N ASP A 351 3.27 4.87 9.59
CA ASP A 351 4.05 4.21 8.56
C ASP A 351 4.41 2.75 8.92
N GLY A 352 3.93 2.25 10.06
CA GLY A 352 4.25 0.92 10.61
C GLY A 352 5.38 0.93 11.64
N VAL A 353 6.09 2.05 11.79
CA VAL A 353 7.16 2.26 12.77
C VAL A 353 6.78 3.39 13.72
N ASN A 354 6.54 4.57 13.17
CA ASN A 354 6.14 5.78 13.84
C ASN A 354 4.62 5.87 13.90
N VAL A 355 4.11 6.49 14.97
CA VAL A 355 2.69 6.81 15.09
C VAL A 355 2.56 8.25 15.54
N VAL A 356 1.70 9.00 14.85
CA VAL A 356 1.34 10.38 15.18
C VAL A 356 -0.15 10.45 15.42
N SER A 357 -0.55 11.19 16.44
CA SER A 357 -1.93 11.65 16.60
C SER A 357 -2.06 13.14 16.32
N LEU A 358 -3.16 13.52 15.67
CA LEU A 358 -3.53 14.89 15.37
C LEU A 358 -4.89 15.20 16.00
N ALA A 359 -4.94 16.23 16.85
CA ALA A 359 -6.16 16.65 17.55
C ALA A 359 -6.71 17.98 16.98
N ASN A 360 -6.61 18.15 15.67
CA ASN A 360 -7.10 19.31 14.93
C ASN A 360 -8.48 19.03 14.32
N GLY A 361 -9.20 20.11 13.97
CA GLY A 361 -10.47 20.03 13.26
C GLY A 361 -11.67 20.43 14.12
N ARG A 362 -12.87 20.25 13.56
CA ARG A 362 -14.15 20.65 14.16
C ARG A 362 -15.25 19.69 13.75
N ASP A 363 -16.22 19.47 14.64
CA ASP A 363 -17.36 18.57 14.45
C ASP A 363 -18.21 18.91 13.21
N VAL A 364 -18.18 20.16 12.74
CA VAL A 364 -18.87 20.60 11.52
C VAL A 364 -18.37 19.87 10.26
N LEU A 365 -17.14 19.32 10.27
CA LEU A 365 -16.66 18.44 9.20
C LEU A 365 -17.52 17.18 9.06
N GLY A 366 -18.08 16.66 10.16
CA GLY A 366 -19.03 15.54 10.14
C GLY A 366 -20.42 15.92 9.63
N GLN A 367 -20.69 17.22 9.42
CA GLN A 367 -22.00 17.73 9.00
C GLN A 367 -22.04 18.11 7.51
N ILE A 368 -20.94 17.93 6.78
CA ILE A 368 -20.89 18.08 5.32
C ILE A 368 -20.64 16.73 4.66
N THR A 369 -21.30 16.51 3.52
CA THR A 369 -21.15 15.25 2.78
C THR A 369 -19.73 15.09 2.26
N GLY A 370 -19.12 13.96 2.61
CA GLY A 370 -17.83 13.49 2.12
C GLY A 370 -16.62 14.37 2.49
N SER A 371 -16.65 14.97 3.68
CA SER A 371 -15.45 15.50 4.35
C SER A 371 -14.29 14.51 4.35
N GLY A 372 -14.57 13.23 4.62
CA GLY A 372 -13.57 12.16 4.53
C GLY A 372 -13.02 11.95 3.10
N CYS A 373 -13.86 12.12 2.07
CA CYS A 373 -13.43 11.94 0.67
C CYS A 373 -12.58 13.12 0.18
N ILE A 374 -12.93 14.36 0.54
CA ILE A 374 -12.10 15.54 0.20
C ILE A 374 -10.77 15.51 0.97
N LEU A 375 -10.72 14.90 2.17
CA LEU A 375 -9.47 14.62 2.86
C LEU A 375 -8.57 13.68 2.05
N GLY A 376 -9.13 12.64 1.42
CA GLY A 376 -8.37 11.79 0.50
C GLY A 376 -7.75 12.58 -0.67
N SER A 377 -8.46 13.58 -1.17
CA SER A 377 -7.97 14.49 -2.24
C SER A 377 -6.85 15.40 -1.75
N CYS A 378 -6.97 15.93 -0.53
CA CYS A 378 -5.94 16.73 0.12
C CYS A 378 -4.66 15.90 0.34
N ILE A 379 -4.78 14.69 0.91
CA ILE A 379 -3.66 13.76 1.09
C ILE A 379 -2.99 13.43 -0.24
N ALA A 380 -3.76 13.09 -1.29
CA ALA A 380 -3.21 12.78 -2.61
C ALA A 380 -2.43 13.96 -3.22
N SER A 381 -2.88 15.19 -3.00
CA SER A 381 -2.19 16.41 -3.44
C SER A 381 -0.82 16.57 -2.79
N TYR A 382 -0.71 16.30 -1.49
CA TYR A 382 0.57 16.34 -0.78
C TYR A 382 1.46 15.14 -1.08
N CYS A 383 0.90 13.95 -1.33
CA CYS A 383 1.67 12.80 -1.82
C CYS A 383 2.29 13.10 -3.19
N ALA A 384 1.54 13.72 -4.11
CA ALA A 384 2.08 14.14 -5.41
C ALA A 384 3.20 15.19 -5.28
N THR A 385 3.05 16.12 -4.34
CA THR A 385 4.06 17.14 -4.00
C THR A 385 5.33 16.48 -3.46
N ALA A 386 5.21 15.57 -2.49
CA ALA A 386 6.32 14.84 -1.91
C ALA A 386 7.06 13.98 -2.95
N ALA A 387 6.32 13.31 -3.84
CA ALA A 387 6.89 12.53 -4.94
C ALA A 387 7.66 13.41 -5.94
N SER A 388 7.21 14.64 -6.18
CA SER A 388 7.87 15.61 -7.08
C SER A 388 9.14 16.20 -6.46
N LEU A 389 9.20 16.31 -5.13
CA LEU A 389 10.38 16.79 -4.38
C LEU A 389 11.40 15.68 -4.09
N SER A 390 11.07 14.41 -4.34
CA SER A 390 12.00 13.30 -4.13
C SER A 390 13.22 13.44 -5.05
N ARG A 391 14.40 13.19 -4.50
CA ARG A 391 15.69 13.32 -5.22
C ARG A 391 15.95 12.20 -6.22
N LYS A 392 15.08 11.18 -6.27
CA LYS A 392 15.25 10.03 -7.15
C LYS A 392 14.82 10.35 -8.58
N ASP A 393 15.66 9.96 -9.54
CA ASP A 393 15.37 10.11 -10.96
C ASP A 393 14.03 9.43 -11.32
N PRO A 394 13.03 10.17 -11.85
CA PRO A 394 11.77 9.60 -12.30
C PRO A 394 11.90 8.47 -13.34
N GLN A 395 13.03 8.40 -14.04
CA GLN A 395 13.25 7.42 -15.11
C GLN A 395 14.01 6.16 -14.64
N GLN A 396 14.55 6.15 -13.42
CA GLN A 396 15.23 4.98 -12.86
C GLN A 396 14.29 4.19 -11.96
N HIS A 397 14.03 2.93 -12.32
CA HIS A 397 13.55 1.96 -11.34
C HIS A 397 14.57 1.89 -10.21
N ASN A 398 14.09 1.95 -8.98
CA ASN A 398 14.91 2.07 -7.78
C ASN A 398 14.45 1.06 -6.72
N GLY A 399 13.85 -0.04 -7.16
CA GLY A 399 13.30 -1.06 -6.26
C GLY A 399 12.12 -0.63 -5.38
N THR A 400 11.45 0.52 -5.62
CA THR A 400 10.23 0.93 -4.87
C THR A 400 9.01 1.09 -5.78
N VAL A 401 7.80 0.82 -5.26
CA VAL A 401 6.53 0.97 -6.01
C VAL A 401 5.98 2.41 -6.05
N PHE A 402 6.54 3.31 -5.23
CA PHE A 402 6.28 4.75 -5.20
C PHE A 402 7.45 5.48 -4.55
N ARG A 403 7.46 6.81 -4.63
CA ARG A 403 8.55 7.68 -4.16
C ARG A 403 8.05 8.86 -3.32
N GLY A 404 8.94 9.41 -2.50
CA GLY A 404 8.64 10.54 -1.61
C GLY A 404 8.20 10.08 -0.22
N ASP A 405 8.30 11.00 0.74
CA ASP A 405 7.89 10.77 2.13
C ASP A 405 6.37 10.83 2.25
N MET A 406 5.74 9.65 2.17
CA MET A 406 4.28 9.50 2.27
C MET A 406 3.76 9.73 3.68
N PHE A 407 4.59 9.54 4.71
CA PHE A 407 4.19 9.72 6.10
C PHE A 407 3.97 11.20 6.39
N THR A 408 4.97 12.03 6.08
CA THR A 408 4.87 13.49 6.19
C THR A 408 3.82 14.04 5.24
N ALA A 409 3.67 13.49 4.03
CA ALA A 409 2.63 13.92 3.09
C ALA A 409 1.21 13.64 3.60
N ALA A 410 0.97 12.48 4.21
CA ALA A 410 -0.31 12.16 4.82
C ALA A 410 -0.62 13.09 6.00
N ILE A 411 0.36 13.35 6.86
CA ILE A 411 0.22 14.31 7.97
C ILE A 411 -0.09 15.72 7.44
N ALA A 412 0.60 16.17 6.39
CA ALA A 412 0.35 17.47 5.76
C ALA A 412 -1.09 17.57 5.23
N GLY A 413 -1.58 16.55 4.52
CA GLY A 413 -2.95 16.53 4.01
C GLY A 413 -4.01 16.59 5.10
N VAL A 414 -3.80 15.88 6.22
CA VAL A 414 -4.71 15.90 7.38
C VAL A 414 -4.66 17.25 8.09
N LEU A 415 -3.46 17.75 8.42
CA LEU A 415 -3.28 19.04 9.10
C LEU A 415 -3.86 20.20 8.29
N VAL A 416 -3.59 20.26 6.98
CA VAL A 416 -4.07 21.36 6.13
C VAL A 416 -5.59 21.42 6.10
N LEU A 417 -6.27 20.27 5.95
CA LEU A 417 -7.73 20.26 5.93
C LEU A 417 -8.32 20.59 7.31
N THR A 418 -7.78 19.99 8.38
CA THR A 418 -8.33 20.15 9.73
C THR A 418 -8.04 21.54 10.30
N VAL A 419 -6.86 22.11 10.07
CA VAL A 419 -6.54 23.50 10.41
C VAL A 419 -7.38 24.46 9.57
N ALA A 420 -7.56 24.22 8.27
CA ALA A 420 -8.45 25.04 7.46
C ALA A 420 -9.90 24.99 7.97
N ALA A 421 -10.37 23.83 8.47
CA ALA A 421 -11.69 23.73 9.09
C ALA A 421 -11.80 24.55 10.37
N GLU A 422 -10.79 24.51 11.25
CA GLU A 422 -10.76 25.35 12.45
C GLU A 422 -10.82 26.85 12.09
N VAL A 423 -9.98 27.29 11.16
CA VAL A 423 -9.93 28.69 10.70
C VAL A 423 -11.24 29.09 10.01
N ALA A 424 -11.83 28.21 9.19
CA ALA A 424 -13.10 28.47 8.52
C ALA A 424 -14.24 28.68 9.53
N THR A 425 -14.27 27.92 10.65
CA THR A 425 -15.27 28.14 11.70
C THR A 425 -15.12 29.44 12.47
N GLU A 426 -13.93 30.06 12.44
CA GLU A 426 -13.68 31.35 13.07
C GLU A 426 -14.15 32.52 12.19
N ARG A 427 -14.53 32.28 10.93
CA ARG A 427 -14.97 33.33 10.01
C ARG A 427 -16.38 33.82 10.34
N SER A 428 -16.58 35.13 10.22
CA SER A 428 -17.86 35.78 10.53
C SER A 428 -18.99 35.44 9.55
N ASP A 429 -18.68 34.97 8.34
CA ASP A 429 -19.63 34.61 7.28
C ASP A 429 -20.04 33.11 7.32
N VAL A 430 -19.46 32.33 8.23
CA VAL A 430 -19.78 30.91 8.42
C VAL A 430 -20.79 30.76 9.55
N HIS A 431 -21.96 30.23 9.23
CA HIS A 431 -23.13 30.14 10.14
C HIS A 431 -23.74 28.74 10.23
N GLY A 432 -23.22 27.79 9.44
CA GLY A 432 -23.70 26.41 9.42
C GLY A 432 -23.07 25.62 8.26
N PRO A 433 -23.44 24.34 8.08
CA PRO A 433 -22.77 23.45 7.12
C PRO A 433 -22.76 23.97 5.67
N GLY A 434 -23.84 24.65 5.26
CA GLY A 434 -23.97 25.22 3.91
C GLY A 434 -22.98 26.36 3.62
N THR A 435 -22.71 27.24 4.59
CA THR A 435 -21.70 28.31 4.45
C THR A 435 -20.31 27.85 4.87
N PHE A 436 -20.21 26.80 5.69
CA PHE A 436 -18.95 26.19 6.09
C PHE A 436 -18.18 25.58 4.91
N LEU A 437 -18.82 24.81 4.02
CA LEU A 437 -18.11 24.19 2.91
C LEU A 437 -17.44 25.21 1.96
N PRO A 438 -18.13 26.27 1.48
CA PRO A 438 -17.48 27.37 0.77
C PRO A 438 -16.38 28.05 1.60
N GLY A 439 -16.66 28.36 2.88
CA GLY A 439 -15.68 28.98 3.77
C GLY A 439 -14.43 28.12 3.98
N LEU A 440 -14.56 26.79 4.00
CA LEU A 440 -13.46 25.84 4.06
C LEU A 440 -12.60 25.89 2.79
N ILE A 441 -13.24 25.92 1.61
CA ILE A 441 -12.54 26.01 0.31
C ILE A 441 -11.77 27.34 0.22
N ASP A 442 -12.38 28.46 0.59
CA ASP A 442 -11.71 29.78 0.63
C ASP A 442 -10.54 29.80 1.63
N THR A 443 -10.72 29.14 2.77
CA THR A 443 -9.69 29.06 3.80
C THR A 443 -8.52 28.22 3.31
N LEU A 444 -8.76 27.07 2.67
CA LEU A 444 -7.72 26.26 2.02
C LEU A 444 -6.93 27.07 0.98
N TRP A 445 -7.60 27.93 0.21
CA TRP A 445 -6.96 28.80 -0.77
C TRP A 445 -6.01 29.83 -0.15
N THR A 446 -6.32 30.32 1.06
CA THR A 446 -5.57 31.38 1.74
C THR A 446 -4.64 30.87 2.84
N LEU A 447 -4.73 29.60 3.21
CA LEU A 447 -3.98 29.00 4.30
C LEU A 447 -2.47 29.05 4.03
N THR A 448 -1.71 29.50 5.03
CA THR A 448 -0.26 29.64 4.98
C THR A 448 0.47 28.50 5.70
N PRO A 449 1.71 28.15 5.30
CA PRO A 449 2.55 27.20 6.03
C PRO A 449 2.70 27.55 7.53
N GLU A 450 2.81 28.84 7.86
CA GLU A 450 2.94 29.34 9.24
C GLU A 450 1.68 29.07 10.07
N GLN A 451 0.50 29.25 9.48
CA GLN A 451 -0.77 28.92 10.14
C GLN A 451 -0.90 27.43 10.39
N VAL A 452 -0.51 26.58 9.43
CA VAL A 452 -0.51 25.13 9.61
C VAL A 452 0.41 24.72 10.75
N ARG A 453 1.66 25.21 10.76
CA ARG A 453 2.65 24.88 11.80
C ARG A 453 2.20 25.36 13.19
N SER A 454 1.77 26.60 13.31
CA SER A 454 1.41 27.19 14.62
C SER A 454 0.13 26.61 15.23
N ARG A 455 -0.79 26.09 14.41
CA ARG A 455 -2.04 25.48 14.87
C ARG A 455 -1.96 23.95 14.98
N ALA A 456 -0.90 23.31 14.53
CA ALA A 456 -0.76 21.85 14.58
C ALA A 456 -0.78 21.34 16.04
N LYS A 457 -1.72 20.44 16.34
CA LYS A 457 -1.84 19.75 17.64
C LYS A 457 -1.36 18.31 17.44
N LEU A 458 -0.05 18.18 17.27
CA LEU A 458 0.63 16.94 16.92
C LEU A 458 1.28 16.30 18.15
N SER A 459 1.05 15.00 18.33
CA SER A 459 1.74 14.18 19.32
C SER A 459 2.39 12.97 18.64
N ILE A 460 3.66 12.68 18.93
CA ILE A 460 4.31 11.45 18.51
C ILE A 460 4.06 10.44 19.62
N LEU A 461 3.49 9.29 19.27
CA LEU A 461 3.17 8.24 20.21
C LEU A 461 4.32 7.23 20.20
N THR A 462 5.06 7.17 21.30
CA THR A 462 6.04 6.12 21.54
C THR A 462 5.29 4.84 21.89
N SER A 463 5.37 3.84 21.01
CA SER A 463 4.91 2.47 21.28
C SER A 463 5.90 1.71 22.14
#